data_AF-A0A2V9VCF0-F1
#
_entry.id   AF-A0A2V9VCF0-F1
#
_cell.length_a   1.000
_cell.length_b   1.000
_cell.length_c   1.000
_cell.angle_alpha   90.00
_cell.angle_beta   90.00
_cell.angle_gamma   90.00
#
_symmetry.space_group_name_H-M   'P 1'
#
loop_
_entity.id
_entity.type
_entity.pdbx_description
1 polymer ?
#
loop_
_entity_poly.entity_id
_entity_poly.type
_entity_poly.pdbx_seq_one_letter_code
_entity_poly.pdbx_strand_id
1 'polypeptide(L)'
;MVLGSPLNALLVKPPFREYHLVDLDGDKIDLLNALIGKRGDVFLHKEDCNQVLLREVFPRVQRKDFRRGLCLLDPYGLTLDWKVIQEAGTMQSLDIFINFPIYDININVLHHDQKTVLPLHIERMNAYWGDESWRSVAYEKS
;
A
#
# COMPACT_ATOMS: atom_id res chain seq x y z
N MET A 1 -19.56 -16.10 3.55
CA MET A 1 -18.19 -15.67 3.90
C MET A 1 -17.71 -14.77 2.77
N VAL A 2 -17.42 -13.50 3.04
CA VAL A 2 -16.89 -12.59 2.02
C VAL A 2 -15.40 -12.87 1.89
N LEU A 3 -14.94 -13.17 0.67
CA LEU A 3 -13.52 -13.42 0.39
C LEU A 3 -12.74 -12.11 0.53
N GLY A 4 -11.58 -12.16 1.18
CA GLY A 4 -10.65 -11.03 1.24
C GLY A 4 -10.11 -10.66 -0.15
N SER A 5 -9.57 -9.45 -0.28
CA SER A 5 -8.98 -8.96 -1.54
C SER A 5 -7.92 -9.89 -2.16
N PRO A 6 -7.06 -10.60 -1.39
CA PRO A 6 -6.08 -11.51 -2.00
C PRO A 6 -6.74 -12.70 -2.71
N LEU A 7 -7.80 -13.27 -2.13
CA LEU A 7 -8.53 -14.39 -2.72
C LEU A 7 -9.38 -13.93 -3.92
N ASN A 8 -9.97 -12.73 -3.84
CA ASN A 8 -10.70 -12.16 -4.98
C ASN A 8 -9.78 -11.92 -6.19
N ALA A 9 -8.55 -11.44 -5.97
CA ALA A 9 -7.58 -11.23 -7.05
C ALA A 9 -7.28 -12.51 -7.83
N LEU A 10 -7.22 -13.66 -7.14
CA LEU A 10 -6.96 -14.97 -7.76
C LEU A 10 -8.12 -15.49 -8.62
N LEU A 11 -9.32 -14.90 -8.48
CA LEU A 11 -10.53 -15.30 -9.21
C LEU A 11 -10.79 -14.44 -10.47
N VAL A 12 -10.02 -13.38 -10.68
CA VAL A 12 -10.18 -12.46 -11.82
C VAL A 12 -9.97 -13.20 -13.15
N LYS A 13 -10.80 -12.88 -14.15
CA LYS A 13 -10.71 -13.39 -15.52
C LYS A 13 -10.61 -12.23 -16.51
N PRO A 14 -9.60 -12.21 -17.40
CA PRO A 14 -8.46 -13.16 -17.47
C PRO A 14 -7.55 -13.08 -16.24
N PRO A 15 -6.83 -14.16 -15.88
CA PRO A 15 -5.95 -14.17 -14.71
C PRO A 15 -4.71 -13.32 -14.95
N PHE A 16 -4.10 -12.83 -13.86
CA PHE A 16 -2.78 -12.24 -13.90
C PHE A 16 -1.71 -13.35 -14.01
N ARG A 17 -0.53 -12.98 -14.52
CA ARG A 17 0.60 -13.90 -14.69
C ARG A 17 1.30 -14.20 -13.37
N GLU A 18 1.42 -13.20 -12.50
CA GLU A 18 2.09 -13.27 -11.21
C GLU A 18 1.24 -12.49 -10.20
N TYR A 19 1.14 -13.00 -8.97
CA TYR A 19 0.45 -12.39 -7.84
C TYR A 19 1.45 -12.21 -6.69
N HIS A 20 1.60 -10.98 -6.20
CA HIS A 20 2.46 -10.68 -5.06
C HIS A 20 1.58 -10.21 -3.90
N LEU A 21 1.51 -11.02 -2.84
CA LEU A 21 0.67 -10.77 -1.67
C LEU A 21 1.60 -10.49 -0.48
N VAL A 22 1.48 -9.30 0.10
CA VAL A 22 2.39 -8.80 1.14
C VAL A 22 1.56 -8.45 2.37
N ASP A 23 1.92 -9.02 3.52
CA ASP A 23 1.34 -8.66 4.81
C ASP A 23 2.42 -8.84 5.90
N LEU A 24 2.42 -7.95 6.89
CA LEU A 24 3.30 -8.04 8.06
C LEU A 24 2.87 -9.15 9.02
N ASP A 25 1.57 -9.47 9.03
CA ASP A 25 0.99 -10.52 9.84
C ASP A 25 1.28 -11.90 9.23
N GLY A 26 2.30 -12.56 9.78
CA GLY A 26 2.74 -13.87 9.33
C GLY A 26 1.65 -14.95 9.42
N ASP A 27 0.75 -14.85 10.40
CA ASP A 27 -0.33 -15.83 10.59
C ASP A 27 -1.37 -15.70 9.48
N LYS A 28 -1.69 -14.47 9.04
CA LYS A 28 -2.55 -14.26 7.86
C LYS A 28 -1.94 -14.83 6.60
N ILE A 29 -0.63 -14.64 6.40
CA ILE A 29 0.06 -15.20 5.23
C ILE A 29 0.09 -16.73 5.27
N ASP A 30 0.31 -17.33 6.44
CA ASP A 30 0.30 -18.79 6.58
C ASP A 30 -1.09 -19.39 6.32
N LEU A 31 -2.14 -18.76 6.85
CA LEU A 31 -3.52 -19.13 6.55
C LEU A 31 -3.80 -19.01 5.04
N LEU A 32 -3.38 -17.91 4.43
CA LEU A 32 -3.57 -17.66 3.00
C LEU A 32 -2.83 -18.71 2.15
N ASN A 33 -1.59 -19.07 2.53
CA ASN A 33 -0.82 -20.12 1.88
C ASN A 33 -1.54 -21.48 1.96
N ALA A 34 -2.10 -21.82 3.12
CA ALA A 34 -2.87 -23.05 3.31
C ALA A 34 -4.13 -23.09 2.44
N LEU A 35 -4.82 -21.94 2.27
CA LEU A 35 -6.01 -21.82 1.43
C LEU A 35 -5.70 -21.87 -0.07
N ILE A 36 -4.61 -21.23 -0.50
CA ILE A 36 -4.21 -21.15 -1.92
C ILE A 36 -3.61 -22.48 -2.40
N GLY A 37 -2.87 -23.17 -1.52
CA GLY A 37 -2.12 -24.37 -1.87
C GLY A 37 -0.92 -24.07 -2.78
N LYS A 38 -0.42 -25.10 -3.47
CA LYS A 38 0.77 -24.96 -4.33
C LYS A 38 0.42 -24.29 -5.66
N ARG A 39 0.83 -23.03 -5.80
CA ARG A 39 0.71 -22.23 -7.03
C ARG A 39 2.05 -21.59 -7.36
N GLY A 40 2.53 -21.78 -8.59
CA GLY A 40 3.80 -21.22 -9.06
C GLY A 40 3.72 -19.75 -9.48
N ASP A 41 2.50 -19.21 -9.58
CA ASP A 41 2.19 -17.83 -9.96
C ASP A 41 1.92 -16.92 -8.75
N VAL A 42 1.93 -17.45 -7.52
CA VAL A 42 1.65 -16.68 -6.29
C VAL A 42 2.90 -16.60 -5.41
N PHE A 43 3.28 -15.38 -5.06
CA PHE A 43 4.41 -15.06 -4.20
C PHE A 43 3.89 -14.38 -2.92
N LEU A 44 4.22 -14.97 -1.78
CA LEU A 44 3.80 -14.48 -0.46
C LEU A 44 5.00 -13.85 0.25
N HIS A 45 4.80 -12.66 0.81
CA HIS A 45 5.84 -11.88 1.48
C HIS A 45 5.39 -11.53 2.90
N LYS A 46 6.19 -11.89 3.91
CA LYS A 46 5.92 -11.67 5.34
C LYS A 46 6.77 -10.53 5.92
N GLU A 47 6.73 -9.39 5.25
CA GLU A 47 7.63 -8.28 5.51
C GLU A 47 6.91 -6.94 5.27
N ASP A 48 7.57 -5.85 5.65
CA ASP A 48 7.06 -4.49 5.45
C ASP A 48 6.85 -4.22 3.95
N CYS A 49 5.63 -3.84 3.58
CA CYS A 49 5.27 -3.55 2.21
C CYS A 49 6.10 -2.40 1.62
N ASN A 50 6.49 -1.42 2.44
CA ASN A 50 7.31 -0.30 1.99
C ASN A 50 8.69 -0.75 1.48
N GLN A 51 9.19 -1.88 1.98
CA GLN A 51 10.49 -2.43 1.59
C GLN A 51 10.34 -3.47 0.48
N VAL A 52 9.42 -4.42 0.65
CA VAL A 52 9.20 -5.53 -0.28
C VAL A 52 8.81 -5.04 -1.66
N LEU A 53 7.93 -4.03 -1.74
CA LEU A 53 7.48 -3.51 -3.02
C LEU A 53 8.66 -2.97 -3.84
N LEU A 54 9.52 -2.17 -3.22
CA LEU A 54 10.68 -1.58 -3.87
C LEU A 54 11.76 -2.61 -4.20
N ARG A 55 12.04 -3.55 -3.28
CA ARG A 55 13.16 -4.50 -3.39
C ARG A 55 12.84 -5.67 -4.32
N GLU A 56 11.61 -6.17 -4.30
CA GLU A 56 11.29 -7.47 -4.88
C GLU A 56 10.19 -7.43 -5.94
N VAL A 57 9.17 -6.58 -5.77
CA VAL A 57 8.00 -6.58 -6.65
C VAL A 57 8.19 -5.63 -7.84
N PHE A 58 8.50 -4.35 -7.59
CA PHE A 58 8.64 -3.33 -8.62
C PHE A 58 9.71 -3.66 -9.67
N PRO A 59 10.87 -4.24 -9.33
CA PRO A 59 11.85 -4.69 -10.33
C PRO A 59 11.30 -5.74 -11.32
N ARG A 60 10.21 -6.44 -10.98
CA ARG A 60 9.61 -7.50 -11.80
C ARG A 60 8.49 -7.02 -12.73
N VAL A 61 8.08 -5.76 -12.64
CA VAL A 61 6.97 -5.19 -13.42
C VAL A 61 7.41 -3.93 -14.13
N GLN A 62 8.47 -4.04 -14.92
CA GLN A 62 9.10 -2.92 -15.60
C GLN A 62 8.49 -2.70 -16.99
N ARG A 63 8.31 -1.42 -17.35
CA ARG A 63 7.79 -1.04 -18.67
C ARG A 63 8.66 -1.55 -19.82
N LYS A 64 9.99 -1.53 -19.67
CA LYS A 64 10.95 -2.02 -20.68
C LYS A 64 10.77 -3.49 -21.04
N ASP A 65 10.21 -4.27 -20.11
CA ASP A 65 9.94 -5.70 -20.29
C ASP A 65 8.49 -5.94 -20.77
N PHE A 66 7.79 -4.87 -21.19
CA PHE A 66 6.38 -4.86 -21.59
C PHE A 66 5.44 -5.43 -20.53
N ARG A 67 5.82 -5.33 -19.26
CA ARG A 67 5.00 -5.78 -18.13
C ARG A 67 4.11 -4.64 -17.65
N ARG A 68 2.89 -5.01 -17.27
CA ARG A 68 1.90 -4.14 -16.61
C ARG A 68 1.43 -4.82 -15.34
N GLY A 69 1.15 -4.03 -14.31
CA GLY A 69 0.65 -4.53 -13.04
C GLY A 69 -0.41 -3.63 -12.45
N LEU A 70 -1.23 -4.22 -11.60
CA LEU A 70 -2.20 -3.55 -10.76
C LEU A 70 -1.71 -3.65 -9.32
N CYS A 71 -1.51 -2.53 -8.65
CA CYS A 71 -1.07 -2.48 -7.26
C CYS A 71 -2.21 -2.00 -6.38
N LEU A 72 -2.69 -2.87 -5.49
CA LEU A 72 -3.68 -2.51 -4.48
C LEU A 72 -2.97 -2.31 -3.15
N LEU A 73 -2.97 -1.08 -2.65
CA LEU A 73 -2.39 -0.69 -1.38
C LEU A 73 -3.52 -0.38 -0.39
N ASP A 74 -3.62 -1.19 0.66
CA ASP A 74 -4.60 -1.03 1.72
C ASP A 74 -3.87 -0.86 3.07
N PRO A 75 -3.30 0.33 3.31
CA PRO A 75 -2.48 0.57 4.50
C PRO A 75 -3.36 0.61 5.75
N TYR A 76 -2.78 0.16 6.87
CA TYR A 76 -3.43 0.22 8.17
C TYR A 76 -3.20 1.60 8.80
N GLY A 77 -3.94 2.60 8.33
CA GLY A 77 -3.71 4.00 8.70
C GLY A 77 -2.52 4.62 7.96
N LEU A 78 -1.84 5.57 8.58
CA LEU A 78 -0.66 6.27 8.03
C LEU A 78 0.64 5.44 8.13
N THR A 79 0.67 4.28 7.47
CA THR A 79 1.82 3.34 7.49
C THR A 79 2.47 3.12 6.13
N LEU A 80 1.98 3.77 5.08
CA LEU A 80 2.55 3.73 3.74
C LEU A 80 3.44 4.95 3.53
N ASP A 81 4.63 4.75 2.97
CA ASP A 81 5.55 5.83 2.64
C ASP A 81 5.30 6.38 1.23
N TRP A 82 5.30 7.71 1.10
CA TRP A 82 5.15 8.41 -0.18
C TRP A 82 6.14 7.92 -1.24
N LYS A 83 7.35 7.53 -0.83
CA LYS A 83 8.38 7.00 -1.72
C LYS A 83 7.90 5.79 -2.53
N VAL A 84 7.06 4.93 -1.95
CA VAL A 84 6.49 3.77 -2.66
C VAL A 84 5.56 4.23 -3.78
N ILE A 85 4.69 5.19 -3.47
CA ILE A 85 3.74 5.76 -4.43
C ILE A 85 4.49 6.49 -5.54
N GLN A 86 5.50 7.29 -5.17
CA GLN A 86 6.33 8.03 -6.09
C GLN A 86 7.04 7.09 -7.06
N GLU A 87 7.70 6.03 -6.57
CA GLU A 87 8.41 5.07 -7.42
C GLU A 87 7.44 4.32 -8.35
N ALA A 88 6.31 3.87 -7.83
CA ALA A 88 5.31 3.20 -8.66
C ALA A 88 4.77 4.13 -9.77
N GLY A 89 4.61 5.42 -9.47
CA GLY A 89 4.20 6.43 -10.44
C GLY A 89 5.24 6.72 -11.52
N THR A 90 6.54 6.72 -11.17
CA THR A 90 7.63 6.94 -12.15
C THR A 90 7.82 5.75 -13.09
N MET A 91 7.51 4.54 -12.65
CA MET A 91 7.67 3.32 -13.46
C MET A 91 6.77 3.27 -14.71
N GLN A 92 5.64 3.96 -14.70
CA GLN A 92 4.67 4.00 -15.81
C GLN A 92 4.17 2.62 -16.30
N SER A 93 4.35 1.58 -15.49
CA SER A 93 3.91 0.21 -15.74
C SER A 93 2.84 -0.26 -14.75
N LEU A 94 2.58 0.52 -13.71
CA LEU A 94 1.65 0.21 -12.64
C LEU A 94 0.44 1.13 -12.67
N ASP A 95 -0.74 0.53 -12.51
CA ASP A 95 -1.95 1.22 -12.10
C ASP A 95 -2.13 0.98 -10.59
N ILE A 96 -2.28 2.06 -9.81
CA ILE A 96 -2.29 1.99 -8.33
C ILE A 96 -3.68 2.34 -7.80
N PHE A 97 -4.18 1.51 -6.90
CA PHE A 97 -5.36 1.76 -6.09
C PHE A 97 -4.91 1.84 -4.63
N ILE A 98 -5.19 2.96 -3.97
CA ILE A 98 -4.82 3.19 -2.58
C ILE A 98 -6.09 3.41 -1.78
N ASN A 99 -6.30 2.63 -0.72
CA ASN A 99 -7.32 2.92 0.27
C ASN A 99 -6.81 4.05 1.18
N PHE A 100 -7.26 5.27 0.90
CA PHE A 100 -6.75 6.44 1.59
C PHE A 100 -7.31 6.52 3.02
N PRO A 101 -6.48 6.60 4.07
CA PRO A 101 -6.89 6.43 5.46
C PRO A 101 -7.51 7.70 6.07
N ILE A 102 -8.59 8.21 5.47
CA ILE A 102 -9.27 9.46 5.88
C ILE A 102 -9.63 9.45 7.37
N TYR A 103 -10.13 8.33 7.88
CA TYR A 103 -10.53 8.23 9.28
C TYR A 103 -9.35 8.43 10.23
N ASP A 104 -8.23 7.74 10.00
CA ASP A 104 -7.00 7.85 10.81
C ASP A 104 -6.45 9.29 10.78
N ILE A 105 -6.42 9.90 9.60
CA ILE A 105 -6.00 11.29 9.41
C ILE A 105 -6.86 12.26 10.23
N ASN A 106 -8.19 12.10 10.20
CA ASN A 106 -9.10 12.99 10.91
C ASN A 106 -8.96 12.89 12.43
N ILE A 107 -8.83 11.67 12.96
CA ILE A 107 -8.80 11.47 14.42
C ILE A 107 -7.42 11.71 15.04
N ASN A 108 -6.33 11.60 14.27
CA ASN A 108 -4.97 11.65 14.80
C ASN A 108 -4.15 12.85 14.29
N VAL A 109 -4.56 13.52 13.21
CA VAL A 109 -3.75 14.57 12.56
C VAL A 109 -4.50 15.89 12.39
N LEU A 110 -5.72 15.87 11.87
CA LEU A 110 -6.46 17.08 11.49
C LEU A 110 -7.24 17.72 12.64
N HIS A 111 -6.57 17.90 13.78
CA HIS A 111 -7.16 18.59 14.92
C HIS A 111 -7.23 20.10 14.67
N HIS A 112 -8.33 20.74 15.10
CA HIS A 112 -8.44 22.19 15.05
C HIS A 112 -7.31 22.89 15.83
N ASP A 113 -6.96 22.39 17.03
CA ASP A 113 -5.76 22.82 17.75
C ASP A 113 -4.59 21.86 17.48
N GLN A 114 -3.70 22.27 16.59
CA GLN A 114 -2.53 21.47 16.19
C GLN A 114 -1.57 21.17 17.34
N LYS A 115 -1.58 21.93 18.44
CA LYS A 115 -0.72 21.67 19.60
C LYS A 115 -1.10 20.38 20.34
N THR A 116 -2.31 19.90 20.12
CA THR A 116 -2.82 18.65 20.72
C THR A 116 -2.39 17.39 19.96
N VAL A 117 -1.83 17.55 18.75
CA VAL A 117 -1.40 16.44 17.90
C VAL A 117 -0.03 15.94 18.36
N LEU A 118 0.09 14.62 18.57
CA LEU A 118 1.38 14.03 18.91
C LEU A 118 2.37 14.17 17.74
N PRO A 119 3.65 14.49 17.99
CA PRO A 119 4.66 14.62 16.94
C PRO A 119 4.76 13.38 16.02
N LEU A 120 4.58 12.18 16.58
CA LEU A 120 4.58 10.93 15.82
C LEU A 120 3.50 10.89 14.72
N HIS A 121 2.31 11.45 14.97
CA HIS A 121 1.24 11.47 13.96
C HIS A 121 1.54 12.46 12.83
N ILE A 122 2.21 13.58 13.15
CA ILE A 122 2.73 14.50 12.15
C ILE A 122 3.80 13.83 11.29
N GLU A 123 4.76 13.13 11.91
CA GLU A 123 5.81 12.41 11.19
C GLU A 123 5.23 11.35 10.24
N ARG A 124 4.25 10.58 10.70
CA ARG A 124 3.53 9.62 9.86
C ARG A 124 2.77 10.28 8.71
N MET A 125 2.10 11.40 8.97
CA MET A 125 1.44 12.15 7.91
C MET A 125 2.43 12.68 6.88
N ASN A 126 3.57 13.22 7.32
CA ASN A 126 4.63 13.70 6.45
C ASN A 126 5.22 12.55 5.62
N ALA A 127 5.44 11.39 6.22
CA ALA A 127 5.94 10.21 5.51
C ALA A 127 4.94 9.73 4.44
N TYR A 128 3.64 9.73 4.75
CA TYR A 128 2.59 9.30 3.85
C TYR A 128 2.31 10.31 2.73
N TRP A 129 2.27 11.60 3.05
CA TRP A 129 1.99 12.69 2.10
C TRP A 129 3.22 13.08 1.28
N GLY A 130 4.42 12.87 1.84
CA GLY A 130 5.71 13.18 1.25
C GLY A 130 6.42 14.36 1.91
N ASP A 131 5.68 15.29 2.49
CA ASP A 131 6.19 16.48 3.19
C ASP A 131 5.10 17.13 4.05
N GLU A 132 5.35 18.36 4.54
CA GLU A 132 4.40 19.14 5.34
C GLU A 132 3.38 19.95 4.52
N SER A 133 3.37 19.82 3.19
CA SER A 133 2.48 20.61 2.32
C SER A 133 1.00 20.33 2.55
N TRP A 134 0.64 19.18 3.12
CA TRP A 134 -0.75 18.88 3.50
C TRP A 134 -1.33 19.93 4.45
N ARG A 135 -0.51 20.61 5.25
CA ARG A 135 -0.99 21.65 6.17
C ARG A 135 -1.65 22.82 5.44
N SER A 136 -1.09 23.24 4.31
CA SER A 136 -1.65 24.37 3.54
C SER A 136 -2.92 24.00 2.77
N VAL A 137 -3.14 22.71 2.55
CA VAL A 137 -4.35 22.17 1.92
C VAL A 137 -5.44 21.93 2.97
N ALA A 138 -5.06 21.42 4.15
CA ALA A 138 -5.99 21.01 5.19
C ALA A 138 -6.50 22.18 6.05
N TYR A 139 -5.70 23.23 6.23
CA TYR A 139 -6.08 24.38 7.05
C TYR A 139 -6.20 25.64 6.20
N GLU A 140 -7.30 26.36 6.36
CA GLU A 140 -7.44 27.69 5.78
C GLU A 140 -6.39 28.63 6.38
N LYS A 141 -5.82 29.50 5.53
CA LYS A 141 -4.97 30.59 6.01
C LYS A 141 -5.86 31.60 6.72
N SER A 142 -5.83 31.60 8.05
CA SER A 142 -6.35 32.68 8.89
C SER A 142 -5.60 33.99 8.64
#